data_AF-A0AA45RTP7-F1
#
_entry.id   AF-A0AA45RTP7-F1
#
_cell.length_a   1.000
_cell.length_b   1.000
_cell.length_c   1.000
_cell.angle_alpha   90.00
_cell.angle_beta   90.00
_cell.angle_gamma   90.00
#
_symmetry.space_group_name_H-M   'P 1'
#
loop_
_entity.id
_entity.type
_entity.pdbx_description
1 polymer ?
#
loop_
_entity_poly.entity_id
_entity_poly.type
_entity_poly.pdbx_seq_one_letter_code
_entity_poly.pdbx_strand_id
1 'polypeptide(L)'
;MLANRVDLIPSSRYMILFLAKQLNALDKIEELVPAVESVPTYVAFSKKKEFSDVIAKYNRTLSAMKLDGTYQKIIYKYTAATRK
;
A
#
# COMPACT_ATOMS: atom_id res chain seq x y z
N MET A 1 -0.71 -20.88 0.13
CA MET A 1 -0.94 -20.38 1.49
C MET A 1 -2.33 -20.79 1.93
N LEU A 2 -3.41 -20.07 1.58
CA LEU A 2 -4.75 -20.42 2.09
C LEU A 2 -5.33 -21.74 1.55
N ALA A 3 -5.03 -22.07 0.29
CA ALA A 3 -5.41 -23.35 -0.33
C ALA A 3 -4.30 -24.41 -0.26
N ASN A 4 -3.28 -24.19 0.58
CA ASN A 4 -2.12 -25.07 0.74
C ASN A 4 -1.34 -25.42 -0.55
N ARG A 5 -1.35 -24.54 -1.57
CA ARG A 5 -0.65 -24.74 -2.84
C ARG A 5 0.74 -24.10 -2.95
N VAL A 6 1.07 -23.22 -2.02
CA VAL A 6 2.33 -22.44 -1.97
C VAL A 6 2.65 -22.13 -0.52
N ASP A 7 3.91 -22.04 -0.14
CA ASP A 7 4.31 -21.77 1.25
C ASP A 7 4.51 -20.28 1.53
N LEU A 8 4.95 -19.51 0.52
CA LEU A 8 5.27 -18.08 0.64
C LEU A 8 4.77 -17.29 -0.58
N ILE A 9 4.35 -16.04 -0.35
CA ILE A 9 4.01 -15.09 -1.41
C ILE A 9 4.85 -13.82 -1.23
N PRO A 10 5.91 -13.62 -2.03
CA PRO A 10 6.68 -12.38 -2.01
C PRO A 10 5.93 -11.31 -2.81
N SER A 11 5.32 -10.35 -2.12
CA SER A 11 4.58 -9.27 -2.76
C SER A 11 4.53 -8.00 -1.90
N SER A 12 3.91 -6.95 -2.43
CA SER A 12 3.67 -5.71 -1.69
C SER A 12 2.85 -5.98 -0.43
N ARG A 13 3.38 -5.53 0.72
CA ARG A 13 2.75 -5.68 2.03
C ARG A 13 1.29 -5.24 2.03
N TYR A 14 0.99 -4.04 1.51
CA TYR A 14 -0.38 -3.52 1.50
C TYR A 14 -1.32 -4.30 0.57
N MET A 15 -0.81 -4.88 -0.51
CA MET A 15 -1.60 -5.75 -1.39
C MET A 15 -1.99 -7.04 -0.67
N ILE A 16 -1.03 -7.69 0.00
CA ILE A 16 -1.31 -8.93 0.76
C ILE A 16 -2.28 -8.65 1.91
N LEU A 17 -2.10 -7.56 2.66
CA LEU A 17 -3.00 -7.20 3.75
C LEU A 17 -4.41 -6.83 3.26
N PHE A 18 -4.53 -6.18 2.10
CA PHE A 18 -5.82 -5.91 1.46
C PHE A 18 -6.54 -7.22 1.09
N LEU A 19 -5.86 -8.14 0.40
CA LEU A 19 -6.44 -9.42 -0.01
C LEU A 19 -6.80 -10.29 1.21
N ALA A 20 -5.91 -10.38 2.20
CA ALA A 20 -6.18 -11.12 3.43
C ALA A 20 -7.37 -10.57 4.20
N LYS A 21 -7.57 -9.24 4.21
CA LYS A 21 -8.77 -8.61 4.77
C LYS A 21 -10.04 -9.00 3.99
N GLN A 22 -10.01 -8.95 2.66
CA GLN A 22 -11.15 -9.35 1.83
C GLN A 22 -11.53 -10.83 1.99
N LEU A 23 -10.54 -11.68 2.29
CA LEU A 23 -10.71 -13.12 2.46
C LEU A 23 -10.96 -13.55 3.92
N ASN A 24 -11.06 -12.61 4.87
CA ASN A 24 -11.13 -12.90 6.31
C ASN A 24 -10.04 -13.90 6.76
N ALA A 25 -8.80 -13.63 6.37
CA ALA A 25 -7.66 -14.53 6.55
C ALA A 25 -6.42 -13.83 7.16
N LEU A 26 -6.61 -12.67 7.78
CA LEU A 26 -5.51 -11.91 8.41
C LEU A 26 -4.86 -12.68 9.57
N ASP A 27 -5.65 -13.48 10.27
CA ASP A 27 -5.25 -14.40 11.35
C ASP A 27 -4.57 -15.68 10.84
N LYS A 28 -4.56 -15.90 9.51
CA LYS A 28 -4.03 -17.12 8.86
C LYS A 28 -2.74 -16.87 8.09
N ILE A 29 -2.19 -15.66 8.18
CA ILE A 29 -0.95 -15.28 7.50
C ILE A 29 0.02 -14.69 8.51
N GLU A 30 1.31 -14.84 8.24
CA GLU A 30 2.39 -14.22 8.98
C GLU A 30 3.27 -13.40 8.03
N GLU A 31 3.59 -12.17 8.43
CA GLU A 31 4.52 -11.30 7.71
C GLU A 31 5.95 -11.59 8.17
N LEU A 32 6.81 -12.04 7.25
CA LEU A 32 8.22 -12.29 7.52
C LEU A 32 9.03 -10.99 7.50
N VAL A 33 10.01 -10.89 8.40
CA VAL A 33 10.96 -9.76 8.52
C VAL A 33 12.41 -10.26 8.48
N PRO A 34 13.38 -9.48 7.96
CA PRO A 34 13.21 -8.16 7.36
C PRO A 34 12.57 -8.22 5.96
N ALA A 35 12.03 -7.10 5.49
CA ALA A 35 11.58 -7.00 4.11
C ALA A 35 12.75 -7.20 3.14
N VAL A 36 12.55 -8.03 2.11
CA VAL A 36 13.56 -8.25 1.06
C VAL A 36 13.77 -6.98 0.23
N GLU A 37 12.71 -6.20 0.02
CA GLU A 37 12.75 -4.95 -0.73
C GLU A 37 11.71 -3.94 -0.20
N SER A 38 12.00 -2.65 -0.34
CA SER A 38 11.06 -1.56 -0.08
C SER A 38 11.00 -0.62 -1.27
N VAL A 39 10.02 -0.84 -2.16
CA VAL A 39 9.82 0.00 -3.35
C VAL A 39 8.68 0.99 -3.12
N PRO A 40 8.94 2.30 -3.20
CA PRO A 40 7.89 3.30 -3.15
C PRO A 40 6.97 3.24 -4.38
N THR A 41 5.67 3.42 -4.17
CA THR A 41 4.67 3.51 -5.24
C THR A 41 4.45 4.96 -5.67
N TYR A 42 4.31 5.19 -6.97
CA TYR A 42 4.13 6.52 -7.55
C TYR A 42 2.99 6.54 -8.56
N VAL A 43 2.37 7.71 -8.72
CA VAL A 43 1.50 8.00 -9.87
C VAL A 43 2.39 8.49 -11.00
N ALA A 44 2.40 7.76 -12.12
CA ALA A 44 3.18 8.11 -13.29
C ALA A 44 2.45 9.11 -14.18
N PHE A 45 3.19 10.11 -14.67
CA PHE A 45 2.71 11.10 -15.64
C PHE A 45 3.44 10.91 -16.97
N SER A 46 2.74 11.13 -18.09
CA SER A 46 3.33 11.02 -19.43
C SER A 46 4.36 12.12 -19.66
N LYS A 47 5.52 11.74 -20.22
CA LYS A 47 6.56 12.70 -20.64
C LYS A 47 6.17 13.50 -21.90
N LYS A 48 5.12 13.11 -22.62
CA LYS A 48 4.71 13.73 -23.90
C LYS A 48 3.98 15.06 -23.73
N LYS A 49 3.51 15.37 -22.52
CA LYS A 49 2.73 16.57 -22.22
C LYS A 49 3.31 17.26 -20.99
N GLU A 50 3.09 18.57 -20.92
CA GLU A 50 3.37 19.37 -19.73
C GLU A 50 2.31 19.05 -18.66
N PHE A 51 2.75 18.68 -17.45
CA PHE A 51 1.87 18.40 -16.31
C PHE A 51 2.40 18.99 -15.00
N SER A 52 3.37 19.90 -15.02
CA SER A 52 4.07 20.37 -13.81
C SER A 52 3.11 20.96 -12.79
N ASP A 53 2.09 21.70 -13.24
CA ASP A 53 1.08 22.28 -12.35
C ASP A 53 0.22 21.21 -11.67
N VAL A 54 -0.17 20.18 -12.43
CA VAL A 54 -0.95 19.04 -11.90
C VAL A 54 -0.12 18.25 -10.91
N ILE A 55 1.15 17.97 -11.25
CA ILE A 55 2.10 17.27 -10.38
C ILE A 55 2.32 18.06 -9.08
N ALA A 56 2.54 19.37 -9.18
CA ALA A 56 2.74 20.24 -8.02
C ALA A 56 1.49 20.27 -7.12
N LYS A 57 0.29 20.38 -7.70
CA LYS A 57 -0.96 20.32 -6.94
C LYS A 57 -1.17 18.97 -6.28
N TYR A 58 -0.94 17.87 -7.01
CA TYR A 58 -1.05 16.51 -6.49
C TYR A 58 -0.12 16.30 -5.28
N ASN A 59 1.14 16.67 -5.42
CA ASN A 59 2.14 16.50 -4.35
C ASN A 59 1.81 17.33 -3.10
N ARG A 60 1.33 18.58 -3.27
CA ARG A 60 0.87 19.41 -2.13
C ARG A 60 -0.31 18.78 -1.41
N THR A 61 -1.33 18.33 -2.15
CA THR A 61 -2.52 17.69 -1.56
C THR A 61 -2.16 16.38 -0.86
N LEU A 62 -1.35 15.52 -1.48
CA LEU A 62 -0.93 14.27 -0.87
C LEU A 62 -0.11 14.50 0.41
N SER A 63 0.74 15.54 0.42
CA SER A 63 1.51 15.92 1.62
C SER A 63 0.59 16.39 2.73
N ALA A 64 -0.40 17.24 2.43
CA ALA A 64 -1.41 17.67 3.39
C ALA A 64 -2.20 16.47 3.97
N MET A 65 -2.63 15.52 3.13
CA MET A 65 -3.33 14.30 3.57
C MET A 65 -2.48 13.39 4.46
N LYS A 66 -1.15 13.38 4.26
CA LYS A 66 -0.24 12.64 5.13
C LYS A 66 -0.08 13.34 6.48
N LEU A 67 0.02 14.67 6.49
CA LEU A 67 0.13 15.49 7.69
C LEU A 67 -1.13 15.44 8.56
N ASP A 68 -2.31 15.51 7.95
CA ASP A 68 -3.60 15.50 8.68
C ASP A 68 -4.11 14.08 9.02
N GLY A 69 -3.38 13.03 8.59
CA GLY A 69 -3.71 11.63 8.82
C GLY A 69 -4.83 11.07 7.95
N THR A 70 -5.41 11.83 7.03
CA THR A 70 -6.44 11.35 6.08
C THR A 70 -5.90 10.22 5.21
N TYR A 71 -4.64 10.31 4.78
CA TYR A 71 -3.99 9.23 4.05
C TYR A 71 -3.91 7.95 4.88
N GLN A 72 -3.57 8.07 6.16
CA GLN A 72 -3.47 6.92 7.06
C GLN A 72 -4.84 6.26 7.30
N LYS A 73 -5.91 7.05 7.40
CA LYS A 73 -7.29 6.55 7.50
C LYS A 73 -7.67 5.71 6.27
N ILE A 74 -7.23 6.12 5.07
CA ILE A 74 -7.45 5.33 3.84
C ILE A 74 -6.72 3.98 3.94
N ILE A 75 -5.45 3.98 4.37
CA ILE A 75 -4.68 2.74 4.55
C ILE A 75 -5.39 1.81 5.54
N TYR A 76 -5.84 2.30 6.70
CA TYR A 76 -6.56 1.47 7.69
C TYR A 76 -7.94 0.99 7.20
N LYS A 77 -8.62 1.80 6.39
CA LYS A 77 -9.90 1.42 5.80
C LYS A 77 -9.75 0.21 4.90
N TYR A 78 -8.73 0.20 4.04
CA TYR A 78 -8.56 -0.84 3.03
C TYR A 78 -7.64 -1.98 3.45
N THR A 79 -6.77 -1.75 4.42
CA THR A 79 -5.82 -2.75 4.91
C THR A 79 -5.96 -2.87 6.43
N ALA A 80 -5.74 -4.05 6.99
CA ALA A 80 -5.63 -4.18 8.45
C ALA A 80 -4.22 -3.82 8.97
N ALA A 81 -3.50 -2.96 8.24
CA ALA A 81 -2.18 -2.50 8.65
C ALA A 81 -2.31 -1.56 9.85
N THR A 82 -2.51 -2.08 11.06
CA THR A 82 -2.39 -1.28 12.29
C THR A 82 -0.92 -1.02 12.62
N ARG A 83 -0.64 0.05 13.37
CA ARG A 83 0.68 0.33 13.95
C ARG A 83 1.17 -0.95 14.64
N LYS A 84 2.31 -1.50 14.20
CA LYS A 84 3.18 -2.24 15.12
C LYS A 84 3.90 -1.20 15.97
#